data_AF-A0A4Y9Q1Z6-F1
#
_entry.id   AF-A0A4Y9Q1Z6-F1
#
_cell.length_a   1.000
_cell.length_b   1.000
_cell.length_c   1.000
_cell.angle_alpha   90.00
_cell.angle_beta   90.00
_cell.angle_gamma   90.00
#
_symmetry.space_group_name_H-M   'P 1'
#
loop_
_entity.id
_entity.type
_entity.pdbx_description
1 polymer ?
#
loop_
_entity_poly.entity_id
_entity_poly.type
_entity_poly.pdbx_seq_one_letter_code
_entity_poly.pdbx_strand_id
1 'polypeptide(L)'
;MRTVLRAGLLGFAAVELVLGVWTLVFPASFYADVPTVDLTPPFSEHLMRDFGGATLGLALVLAAAGIWLERRLVIVALLAYLAFSVPHLMFHVGHLGNASDLEAAVLVVLLAASVVVPALLLTVALRAVEVSPGPPVRR
;
A
#
# COMPACT_ATOMS: atom_id res chain seq x y z
N MET A 1 -9.02 1.51 18.22
CA MET A 1 -7.69 1.72 17.61
C MET A 1 -7.07 0.43 17.08
N ARG A 2 -6.87 -0.61 17.91
CA ARG A 2 -6.30 -1.90 17.44
C ARG A 2 -7.07 -2.56 16.30
N THR A 3 -8.40 -2.63 16.38
CA THR A 3 -9.25 -3.18 15.30
C THR A 3 -9.10 -2.42 13.99
N VAL A 4 -9.02 -1.09 14.05
CA VAL A 4 -8.84 -0.22 12.87
C VAL A 4 -7.48 -0.45 12.23
N LEU A 5 -6.39 -0.48 13.02
CA LEU A 5 -5.05 -0.80 12.52
C LEU A 5 -5.01 -2.18 11.87
N ARG A 6 -5.55 -3.20 12.55
CA ARG A 6 -5.59 -4.57 12.03
C ARG A 6 -6.38 -4.65 10.71
N ALA A 7 -7.59 -4.11 10.69
CA ALA A 7 -8.44 -4.14 9.50
C ALA A 7 -7.78 -3.40 8.33
N GLY A 8 -7.19 -2.22 8.59
CA GLY A 8 -6.45 -1.46 7.58
C GLY A 8 -5.25 -2.23 7.04
N LEU A 9 -4.36 -2.70 7.91
CA LEU A 9 -3.16 -3.44 7.54
C LEU A 9 -3.49 -4.72 6.76
N LEU A 10 -4.46 -5.50 7.23
CA LEU A 10 -4.87 -6.72 6.54
C LEU A 10 -5.61 -6.43 5.22
N GLY A 11 -6.37 -5.34 5.15
CA GLY A 11 -7.00 -4.88 3.92
C GLY A 11 -5.97 -4.53 2.85
N PHE A 12 -4.96 -3.73 3.19
CA PHE A 12 -3.85 -3.44 2.29
C PHE A 12 -3.04 -4.69 1.95
N ALA A 13 -2.77 -5.57 2.92
CA ALA A 13 -2.08 -6.84 2.66
C ALA A 13 -2.83 -7.70 1.63
N ALA A 14 -4.16 -7.75 1.70
CA ALA A 14 -4.98 -8.50 0.75
C ALA A 14 -4.92 -7.90 -0.66
N VAL A 15 -4.96 -6.57 -0.78
CA VAL A 15 -4.81 -5.88 -2.07
C VAL A 15 -3.45 -6.17 -2.68
N GLU A 16 -2.36 -5.97 -1.93
CA GLU A 16 -1.00 -6.24 -2.41
C GLU A 16 -0.79 -7.73 -2.72
N LEU A 17 -1.41 -8.64 -1.97
CA LEU A 17 -1.34 -10.06 -2.27
C LEU A 17 -1.98 -10.38 -3.63
N VAL A 18 -3.20 -9.88 -3.88
CA VAL A 18 -3.92 -10.14 -5.14
C VAL A 18 -3.16 -9.54 -6.32
N LEU A 19 -2.77 -8.26 -6.22
CA LEU A 19 -2.04 -7.58 -7.29
C LEU A 19 -0.66 -8.21 -7.50
N GLY A 20 0.09 -8.47 -6.42
CA GLY A 20 1.40 -9.09 -6.49
C GLY A 20 1.39 -10.48 -7.12
N VAL A 21 0.41 -11.33 -6.78
CA VAL A 21 0.25 -12.66 -7.41
C VAL A 21 -0.09 -12.49 -8.89
N TRP A 22 -1.02 -11.60 -9.24
CA TRP A 22 -1.41 -11.39 -10.64
C TRP A 22 -0.23 -10.89 -11.47
N THR A 23 0.46 -9.84 -11.04
CA THR A 23 1.62 -9.26 -11.73
C THR A 23 2.76 -10.28 -11.85
N LEU A 24 3.01 -11.08 -10.80
CA LEU A 24 4.10 -12.06 -10.82
C LEU A 24 3.80 -13.26 -11.72
N VAL A 25 2.61 -13.84 -11.61
CA VAL A 25 2.28 -15.12 -12.24
C VAL A 25 1.74 -14.92 -13.65
N PHE A 26 0.95 -13.85 -13.87
CA PHE A 26 0.27 -13.55 -15.12
C PHE A 26 0.56 -12.11 -15.60
N PRO A 27 1.84 -11.72 -15.80
CA PRO A 27 2.23 -10.33 -16.07
C PRO A 27 1.58 -9.74 -17.32
N ALA A 28 1.39 -10.52 -18.39
CA ALA A 28 0.75 -10.06 -19.61
C ALA A 28 -0.74 -9.75 -19.43
N SER A 29 -1.45 -10.57 -18.65
CA SER A 29 -2.85 -10.33 -18.29
C SER A 29 -2.96 -9.13 -17.34
N PHE A 30 -2.09 -9.02 -16.33
CA PHE A 30 -2.06 -7.84 -15.47
C PHE A 30 -1.89 -6.55 -16.28
N TYR A 31 -0.97 -6.56 -17.25
CA TYR A 31 -0.73 -5.40 -18.12
C TYR A 31 -1.95 -5.01 -18.97
N ALA A 32 -2.65 -6.01 -19.54
CA ALA A 32 -3.73 -5.79 -20.48
C ALA A 32 -5.10 -5.55 -19.81
N ASP A 33 -5.34 -6.17 -18.65
CA ASP A 33 -6.68 -6.28 -18.06
C ASP A 33 -6.88 -5.35 -16.84
N VAL A 34 -5.80 -4.98 -16.14
CA VAL A 34 -5.91 -4.05 -15.00
C VAL A 34 -5.99 -2.63 -15.57
N PRO A 35 -7.06 -1.87 -15.26
CA PRO A 35 -7.23 -0.54 -15.81
C PRO A 35 -6.01 0.33 -15.57
N THR A 36 -5.66 1.14 -16.57
CA THR A 36 -4.61 2.16 -16.54
C THR A 36 -3.16 1.69 -16.48
N VAL A 37 -2.90 0.38 -16.38
CA VAL A 37 -1.53 -0.18 -16.34
C VAL A 37 -0.83 -0.05 -17.70
N ASP A 38 -1.59 -0.12 -18.79
CA ASP A 38 -1.10 -0.01 -20.17
C ASP A 38 -0.90 1.45 -20.64
N LEU A 39 -1.24 2.46 -19.82
CA LEU A 39 -1.09 3.87 -20.19
C LEU A 39 0.34 4.30 -20.50
N THR A 40 1.34 3.58 -19.96
CA THR A 40 2.76 3.90 -20.16
C THR A 40 3.50 2.71 -20.78
N PRO A 41 3.32 2.44 -22.09
CA PRO A 41 4.06 1.39 -22.80
C PRO A 41 5.57 1.73 -22.93
N PRO A 42 6.44 0.74 -23.21
CA PRO A 42 6.13 -0.67 -23.52
C PRO A 42 6.12 -1.61 -22.31
N PHE A 43 5.45 -2.76 -22.47
CA PHE A 43 5.50 -3.88 -21.52
C PHE A 43 6.91 -4.49 -21.38
N SER A 44 7.29 -4.84 -20.15
CA SER A 44 8.49 -5.63 -19.84
C SER A 44 8.14 -6.74 -18.87
N GLU A 45 8.21 -8.00 -19.32
CA GLU A 45 7.86 -9.15 -18.48
C GLU A 45 8.77 -9.26 -17.26
N HIS A 46 10.07 -9.07 -17.45
CA HIS A 46 11.04 -9.13 -16.35
C HIS A 46 10.71 -8.10 -15.27
N LEU A 47 10.49 -6.84 -15.67
CA LEU A 47 10.16 -5.76 -14.73
C LEU A 47 8.85 -6.04 -13.99
N MET A 48 7.83 -6.52 -14.69
CA MET A 48 6.54 -6.88 -14.08
C MET A 48 6.69 -8.01 -13.06
N ARG A 49 7.47 -9.05 -13.37
CA ARG A 49 7.71 -10.15 -12.43
C ARG A 49 8.49 -9.68 -11.20
N ASP A 50 9.52 -8.85 -11.37
CA ASP A 50 10.26 -8.27 -10.25
C ASP A 50 9.34 -7.41 -9.38
N PHE A 51 8.52 -6.57 -10.01
CA PHE A 51 7.55 -5.72 -9.32
C PHE A 51 6.49 -6.54 -8.58
N GLY A 52 5.97 -7.60 -9.19
CA GLY A 52 5.06 -8.54 -8.54
C GLY A 52 5.70 -9.23 -7.33
N GLY A 53 6.95 -9.67 -7.45
CA GLY A 53 7.71 -10.24 -6.33
C GLY A 53 7.93 -9.26 -5.18
N ALA A 54 8.31 -8.01 -5.48
CA ALA A 54 8.45 -6.95 -4.48
C ALA A 54 7.11 -6.63 -3.79
N THR A 55 6.02 -6.58 -4.57
CA THR A 55 4.65 -6.35 -4.11
C THR A 55 4.19 -7.46 -3.14
N LEU A 56 4.50 -8.73 -3.45
CA LEU A 56 4.25 -9.84 -2.52
C LEU A 56 5.06 -9.70 -1.22
N GLY A 57 6.31 -9.24 -1.30
CA GLY A 57 7.11 -8.92 -0.11
C GLY A 57 6.42 -7.89 0.78
N LEU A 58 5.85 -6.83 0.18
CA LEU A 58 5.09 -5.81 0.90
C LEU A 58 3.80 -6.36 1.52
N ALA A 59 3.08 -7.23 0.81
CA ALA A 59 1.90 -7.93 1.32
C ALA A 59 2.21 -8.74 2.59
N LEU A 60 3.34 -9.46 2.61
CA LEU A 60 3.78 -10.24 3.77
C LEU A 60 4.07 -9.34 4.98
N VAL A 61 4.77 -8.22 4.78
CA VAL A 61 5.11 -7.28 5.86
C VAL A 61 3.85 -6.63 6.45
N LEU A 62 2.90 -6.23 5.60
CA LEU A 62 1.60 -5.70 6.03
C LEU A 62 0.77 -6.75 6.78
N ALA A 63 0.72 -7.99 6.29
CA ALA A 63 0.02 -9.08 6.93
C ALA A 63 0.60 -9.37 8.33
N ALA A 64 1.93 -9.49 8.43
CA ALA A 64 2.63 -9.68 9.68
C ALA A 64 2.32 -8.55 10.69
N ALA A 65 2.35 -7.30 10.23
CA ALA A 65 1.96 -6.14 11.04
C ALA A 65 0.51 -6.21 11.51
N GLY A 66 -0.43 -6.59 10.64
CA GLY A 66 -1.85 -6.71 10.98
C GLY A 66 -2.16 -7.87 11.93
N ILE A 67 -1.42 -8.98 11.84
CA ILE A 67 -1.57 -10.14 12.71
C ILE A 67 -0.99 -9.82 14.10
N TRP A 68 0.29 -9.46 14.18
CA TRP A 68 1.01 -9.30 15.44
C TRP A 68 0.74 -7.96 16.14
N LEU A 69 0.42 -6.91 15.38
CA LEU A 69 0.18 -5.55 15.89
C LEU A 69 1.30 -5.02 16.80
N GLU A 70 2.53 -5.50 16.60
CA GLU A 70 3.71 -4.95 17.26
C GLU A 70 3.97 -3.54 16.73
N ARG A 71 4.03 -2.55 17.63
CA ARG A 71 4.07 -1.13 17.22
C ARG A 71 5.17 -0.81 16.21
N ARG A 72 6.39 -1.30 16.45
CA ARG A 72 7.52 -1.04 15.54
C ARG A 72 7.30 -1.66 14.17
N LEU A 73 6.77 -2.88 14.12
CA LEU A 73 6.42 -3.55 12.87
C LEU A 73 5.29 -2.83 12.11
N VAL A 74 4.24 -2.37 12.82
CA VAL A 74 3.16 -1.57 12.22
C VAL A 74 3.71 -0.29 11.59
N ILE A 75 4.56 0.44 12.31
CA ILE A 75 5.18 1.68 11.81
C ILE A 75 6.03 1.38 10.58
N VAL A 76 6.91 0.37 10.64
CA VAL A 76 7.77 -0.02 9.51
C VAL A 76 6.95 -0.47 8.31
N ALA A 77 5.89 -1.26 8.50
CA ALA A 77 5.04 -1.73 7.42
C ALA A 77 4.31 -0.56 6.72
N LEU A 78 3.77 0.39 7.49
CA LEU A 78 3.11 1.57 6.94
C LEU A 78 4.09 2.50 6.23
N LEU A 79 5.31 2.68 6.77
CA LEU A 79 6.35 3.46 6.11
C LEU A 79 6.84 2.79 4.82
N ALA A 80 7.02 1.47 4.82
CA ALA A 80 7.38 0.71 3.62
C ALA A 80 6.29 0.84 2.54
N TYR A 81 5.02 0.75 2.93
CA TYR A 81 3.90 0.95 2.01
C TYR A 81 3.87 2.37 1.43
N LEU A 82 4.02 3.39 2.27
CA LEU A 82 4.05 4.79 1.84
C LEU A 82 5.25 5.10 0.95
N ALA A 83 6.40 4.46 1.17
CA ALA A 83 7.57 4.58 0.31
C ALA A 83 7.32 4.07 -1.12
N PHE A 84 6.36 3.16 -1.30
CA PHE A 84 5.85 2.76 -2.61
C PHE A 84 4.72 3.69 -3.09
N SER A 85 3.67 3.88 -2.29
CA SER A 85 2.43 4.51 -2.78
C SER A 85 2.57 6.01 -3.05
N VAL A 86 3.43 6.72 -2.31
CA VAL A 86 3.64 8.16 -2.52
C VAL A 86 4.33 8.44 -3.87
N PRO A 87 5.52 7.86 -4.18
CA PRO A 87 6.11 8.02 -5.51
C PRO A 87 5.20 7.54 -6.64
N HIS A 88 4.44 6.46 -6.42
CA HIS A 88 3.50 5.93 -7.40
C HIS A 88 2.39 6.94 -7.74
N LEU A 89 1.76 7.55 -6.72
CA LEU A 89 0.78 8.63 -6.92
C LEU A 89 1.41 9.81 -7.67
N MET A 90 2.60 10.25 -7.25
CA MET A 90 3.30 11.37 -7.89
C MET A 90 3.60 11.10 -9.37
N PHE A 91 4.02 9.88 -9.70
CA PHE A 91 4.25 9.46 -11.08
C PHE A 91 2.97 9.60 -11.90
N HIS A 92 1.87 8.99 -11.46
CA HIS A 92 0.63 9.00 -12.24
C HIS A 92 0.06 10.40 -12.41
N VAL A 93 0.09 11.26 -11.39
CA VAL A 93 -0.36 12.66 -11.53
C VAL A 93 0.42 13.40 -12.63
N GLY A 94 1.68 13.02 -12.89
CA GLY A 94 2.48 13.57 -14.00
C GLY A 94 2.32 12.85 -15.35
N HIS A 95 1.65 11.70 -15.41
CA HIS A 95 1.61 10.80 -16.58
C HIS A 95 0.18 10.35 -16.94
N LEU A 96 -0.78 11.28 -16.90
CA LEU A 96 -2.19 11.00 -17.25
C LEU A 96 -2.51 11.16 -18.75
N GLY A 97 -1.53 11.51 -19.59
CA GLY A 97 -1.78 11.97 -20.97
C GLY A 97 -2.48 10.96 -21.89
N ASN A 98 -2.43 9.66 -21.57
CA ASN A 98 -3.10 8.60 -22.33
C ASN A 98 -4.41 8.12 -21.70
N ALA A 99 -4.80 8.65 -20.53
CA ALA A 99 -6.03 8.30 -19.84
C ALA A 99 -7.20 9.15 -20.33
N SER A 100 -8.41 8.57 -20.38
CA SER A 100 -9.64 9.36 -20.39
C SER A 100 -9.83 10.12 -19.07
N ASP A 101 -10.66 11.16 -19.06
CA ASP A 101 -10.96 11.94 -17.85
C ASP A 101 -11.48 11.06 -16.70
N LEU A 102 -12.31 10.06 -17.02
CA LEU A 102 -12.86 9.14 -16.03
C LEU A 102 -11.77 8.22 -15.46
N GLU A 103 -10.93 7.64 -16.31
CA GLU A 103 -9.80 6.79 -15.88
C GLU A 103 -8.84 7.58 -15.00
N ALA A 104 -8.47 8.79 -15.44
CA ALA A 104 -7.60 9.69 -14.68
C ALA A 104 -8.18 10.01 -13.29
N ALA A 105 -9.48 10.36 -13.23
CA ALA A 105 -10.14 10.66 -11.96
C ALA A 105 -10.19 9.45 -11.02
N VAL A 106 -10.60 8.27 -11.53
CA VAL A 106 -10.68 7.04 -10.74
C VAL A 106 -9.29 6.63 -10.24
N LEU A 107 -8.30 6.64 -11.13
CA LEU A 107 -6.90 6.32 -10.79
C LEU A 107 -6.37 7.23 -9.69
N VAL A 108 -6.46 8.55 -9.86
CA VAL A 108 -5.95 9.51 -8.89
C VAL A 108 -6.66 9.38 -7.54
N VAL A 109 -7.98 9.16 -7.52
CA VAL A 109 -8.72 8.97 -6.26
C VAL A 109 -8.27 7.69 -5.53
N LEU A 110 -8.11 6.59 -6.24
CA LEU A 110 -7.66 5.33 -5.65
C LEU A 110 -6.21 5.42 -5.15
N LEU A 111 -5.32 6.05 -5.91
CA LEU A 111 -3.93 6.29 -5.50
C LEU A 111 -3.83 7.28 -4.33
N ALA A 112 -4.67 8.32 -4.30
CA ALA A 112 -4.75 9.22 -3.16
C ALA A 112 -5.23 8.48 -1.91
N ALA A 113 -6.21 7.59 -2.03
CA ALA A 113 -6.68 6.77 -0.91
C ALA A 113 -5.58 5.81 -0.40
N SER A 114 -4.76 5.23 -1.29
CA SER A 114 -3.63 4.38 -0.92
C SER A 114 -2.50 5.16 -0.22
N VAL A 115 -2.46 6.49 -0.33
CA VAL A 115 -1.54 7.32 0.46
C VAL A 115 -2.18 7.78 1.77
N VAL A 116 -3.38 8.37 1.68
CA VAL A 116 -4.03 9.02 2.82
C VAL A 116 -4.39 8.02 3.92
N VAL A 117 -4.95 6.86 3.56
CA VAL A 117 -5.38 5.89 4.59
C VAL A 117 -4.19 5.33 5.38
N PRO A 118 -3.09 4.84 4.78
CA PRO A 118 -1.91 4.39 5.53
C PRO A 118 -1.24 5.50 6.33
N ALA A 119 -1.22 6.74 5.81
CA ALA A 119 -0.73 7.90 6.58
C ALA A 119 -1.57 8.14 7.84
N LEU A 120 -2.90 8.06 7.75
CA LEU A 120 -3.79 8.16 8.91
C LEU A 120 -3.55 7.00 9.89
N LEU A 121 -3.44 5.75 9.40
CA LEU A 121 -3.09 4.61 10.26
C LEU A 121 -1.74 4.81 10.95
N LEU A 122 -0.77 5.41 10.28
CA LEU A 122 0.54 5.72 10.85
C LEU A 122 0.40 6.74 11.98
N THR A 123 -0.37 7.81 11.80
CA THR A 123 -0.64 8.77 12.89
C THR A 123 -1.29 8.11 14.10
N VAL A 124 -2.22 7.17 13.89
CA VAL A 124 -2.85 6.39 14.95
C VAL A 124 -1.83 5.52 15.69
N ALA A 125 -0.93 4.84 14.96
CA ALA A 125 0.12 4.01 15.54
C ALA A 125 1.18 4.82 16.32
N LEU A 126 1.45 6.05 15.88
CA LEU A 126 2.37 6.97 16.56
C LEU A 126 1.77 7.49 17.88
N ARG A 127 0.51 7.94 17.86
CA ARG A 127 -0.20 8.51 19.02
C ARG A 127 -0.55 7.52 20.11
N ALA A 128 -0.57 6.22 19.81
CA ALA A 128 -0.77 5.18 20.83
C ALA A 128 0.30 5.16 21.95
N VAL A 129 1.39 5.93 21.82
CA VAL A 129 2.43 6.11 22.86
C VAL A 129 2.01 7.11 23.94
N GLU A 130 1.23 8.13 23.59
CA GLU A 130 1.00 9.27 24.49
C GLU A 130 0.00 8.96 25.62
N VAL A 131 -0.77 7.88 25.51
CA VAL A 131 -1.91 7.59 26.39
C VAL A 131 -1.56 6.61 27.53
N SER A 132 -0.35 6.05 27.61
CA SER A 132 0.03 5.23 28.77
C SER A 132 0.31 6.13 29.98
N PRO A 133 -0.50 6.10 31.06
CA PRO A 133 -0.16 6.77 32.29
C PRO A 133 1.13 6.12 32.81
N GLY A 134 2.12 6.92 33.18
CA GLY A 134 3.30 6.41 33.88
C GLY A 134 2.91 5.57 35.10
N PRO A 135 3.75 4.60 35.52
CA PRO A 135 3.43 3.75 36.65
C PRO A 135 3.09 4.59 37.88
N PRO A 136 2.11 4.19 38.71
CA PRO A 136 1.76 4.93 39.91
C PRO A 136 3.00 5.04 40.79
N VAL A 137 3.38 6.27 41.13
CA VAL A 137 4.42 6.56 42.13
C VAL A 137 3.90 6.00 43.45
N ARG A 138 4.45 4.86 43.90
CA ARG A 138 4.21 4.36 45.25
C ARG A 138 4.87 5.35 46.21
N ARG A 139 4.04 6.05 47.00
CA ARG A 139 4.46 6.76 48.21
C ARG A 139 4.42 5.81 49.39
#